data_AF-A0A359E4U2-F1
#
_entry.id   AF-A0A359E4U2-F1
#
_cell.length_a   1.000
_cell.length_b   1.000
_cell.length_c   1.000
_cell.angle_alpha   90.00
_cell.angle_beta   90.00
_cell.angle_gamma   90.00
#
_symmetry.space_group_name_H-M   'P 1'
#
loop_
_entity.id
_entity.type
_entity.pdbx_description
1 polymer ?
#
loop_
_entity_poly.entity_id
_entity_poly.type
_entity_poly.pdbx_seq_one_letter_code
_entity_poly.pdbx_strand_id
1 'polypeptide(L)'
;MMAIALMVLILACFNYVNLVTARSASRAKEIGLRKVVGGVRSQLIAQHLIESIFLVLLAFLMSAVLVYTALPLLNDMYSRYADFSWLLTIEFVGASIAGILLIGMLSGLYPAAVLSSFKPTTVLKGAFSGSSKGSFLRHSLVVLQFMISIALLAGTIVVFQQMNFIFNADLGYDRDQIVTLNAGQFQNPDNAVTFYNELAKVPGVKSVGASVQQIGSQYGRSGVTPEGVSSE
;
A
#
# COMPACT_ATOMS: atom_id res chain seq x y z
N MET A 1 1.28 -3.20 -5.49
CA MET A 1 0.33 -2.19 -4.96
C MET A 1 -0.78 -2.81 -4.11
N MET A 2 -1.60 -3.76 -4.61
CA MET A 2 -2.71 -4.34 -3.81
C MET A 2 -2.30 -5.00 -2.48
N ALA A 3 -1.17 -5.70 -2.45
CA ALA A 3 -0.67 -6.32 -1.22
C ALA A 3 -0.40 -5.29 -0.10
N ILE A 4 0.17 -4.13 -0.45
CA ILE A 4 0.44 -3.03 0.49
C ILE A 4 -0.89 -2.47 1.00
N ALA A 5 -1.87 -2.26 0.12
CA ALA A 5 -3.20 -1.78 0.52
C ALA A 5 -3.89 -2.75 1.50
N LEU A 6 -3.82 -4.07 1.24
CA LEU A 6 -4.34 -5.08 2.16
C LEU A 6 -3.61 -5.10 3.50
N MET A 7 -2.28 -4.97 3.52
CA MET A 7 -1.50 -4.88 4.76
C MET A 7 -1.89 -3.66 5.60
N VAL A 8 -2.04 -2.48 4.97
CA VAL A 8 -2.47 -1.25 5.64
C VAL A 8 -3.91 -1.38 6.17
N LEU A 9 -4.79 -2.02 5.41
CA LEU A 9 -6.17 -2.28 5.84
C LEU A 9 -6.22 -3.20 7.07
N ILE A 10 -5.45 -4.29 7.07
CA ILE A 10 -5.34 -5.22 8.21
C ILE A 10 -4.79 -4.47 9.42
N LEU A 11 -3.76 -3.64 9.23
CA LEU A 11 -3.19 -2.82 10.27
C LEU A 11 -4.22 -1.87 10.90
N ALA A 12 -5.03 -1.20 10.09
CA ALA A 12 -6.09 -0.32 10.55
C ALA A 12 -7.15 -1.09 11.37
N CYS A 13 -7.56 -2.27 10.91
CA CYS A 13 -8.49 -3.13 11.64
C CYS A 13 -7.92 -3.52 13.01
N PHE A 14 -6.68 -4.00 13.08
CA PHE A 14 -6.04 -4.39 14.33
C PHE A 14 -5.89 -3.21 15.30
N ASN A 15 -5.52 -2.04 14.77
CA ASN A 15 -5.42 -0.83 15.56
C ASN A 15 -6.77 -0.46 16.20
N TYR A 16 -7.83 -0.43 15.40
CA TYR A 16 -9.18 -0.14 15.87
C TYR A 16 -9.63 -1.14 16.94
N VAL A 17 -9.46 -2.44 16.70
CA VAL A 17 -9.80 -3.49 17.66
C VAL A 17 -9.06 -3.28 18.99
N ASN A 18 -7.76 -2.97 18.94
CA ASN A 18 -6.97 -2.70 20.13
C ASN A 18 -7.48 -1.46 20.88
N LEU A 19 -7.80 -0.39 20.17
CA LEU A 19 -8.28 0.88 20.74
C LEU A 19 -9.65 0.71 21.43
N VAL A 20 -10.60 0.04 20.78
CA VAL A 20 -11.94 -0.24 21.33
C VAL A 20 -11.85 -1.21 22.50
N THR A 21 -10.99 -2.23 22.41
CA THR A 21 -10.75 -3.18 23.52
C THR A 21 -10.12 -2.47 24.72
N ALA A 22 -9.17 -1.55 24.51
CA ALA A 22 -8.58 -0.75 25.60
C ALA A 22 -9.62 0.15 26.30
N ARG A 23 -10.55 0.75 25.54
CA ARG A 23 -11.68 1.52 26.09
C ARG A 23 -12.78 0.67 26.71
N SER A 24 -12.71 -0.66 26.62
CA SER A 24 -13.76 -1.53 27.14
C SER A 24 -13.89 -1.47 28.67
N ALA A 25 -12.82 -1.12 29.39
CA ALA A 25 -12.86 -0.96 30.85
C ALA A 25 -13.75 0.23 31.30
N SER A 26 -13.75 1.34 30.55
CA SER A 26 -14.63 2.48 30.86
C SER A 26 -16.08 2.18 30.52
N ARG A 27 -16.34 1.46 29.42
CA ARG A 27 -17.69 1.00 29.01
C ARG A 27 -18.23 -0.17 29.84
N ALA A 28 -17.38 -0.89 30.56
CA ALA A 28 -17.79 -2.06 31.33
C ALA A 28 -18.78 -1.71 32.47
N LYS A 29 -18.65 -0.54 33.13
CA LYS A 29 -19.60 -0.09 34.16
C LYS A 29 -20.98 0.20 33.60
N GLU A 30 -21.05 0.90 32.47
CA GLU A 30 -22.29 1.20 31.73
C GLU A 30 -23.02 -0.08 31.31
N ILE A 31 -22.28 -1.03 30.73
CA ILE A 31 -22.83 -2.31 30.27
C ILE A 31 -23.24 -3.20 31.45
N GLY A 32 -22.48 -3.17 32.55
CA GLY A 32 -22.83 -3.85 33.80
C GLY A 32 -24.15 -3.35 34.36
N LEU A 33 -24.35 -2.02 34.38
CA LEU A 33 -25.61 -1.42 34.81
C LEU A 33 -26.78 -1.81 33.89
N ARG A 34 -26.60 -1.74 32.56
CA ARG A 34 -27.65 -2.17 31.61
C ARG A 34 -28.06 -3.63 31.79
N LYS A 35 -27.12 -4.54 32.03
CA LYS A 35 -27.44 -5.96 32.30
C LYS A 35 -28.23 -6.16 33.59
N VAL A 36 -27.95 -5.35 34.63
CA VAL A 36 -28.70 -5.40 35.90
C VAL A 36 -30.14 -4.91 35.72
N VAL A 37 -30.36 -3.93 34.84
CA VAL A 37 -31.70 -3.40 34.48
C VAL A 37 -32.43 -4.31 33.46
N GLY A 38 -31.86 -5.46 33.08
CA GLY A 38 -32.50 -6.45 32.20
C GLY A 38 -32.04 -6.46 30.74
N GLY A 39 -30.98 -5.73 30.40
CA GLY A 39 -30.41 -5.72 29.05
C GLY A 39 -29.83 -7.08 28.63
N VAL A 40 -30.30 -7.61 27.50
CA VAL A 40 -29.88 -8.91 26.96
C VAL A 40 -28.55 -8.79 26.21
N ARG A 41 -27.73 -9.84 26.27
CA ARG A 41 -26.40 -9.91 25.62
C ARG A 41 -26.43 -9.57 24.12
N SER A 42 -27.45 -10.02 23.41
CA SER A 42 -27.63 -9.80 21.96
C SER A 42 -27.83 -8.32 21.61
N GLN A 43 -28.57 -7.57 22.43
CA GLN A 43 -28.83 -6.15 22.21
C GLN A 43 -27.54 -5.32 22.29
N LEU A 44 -26.66 -5.65 23.24
CA LEU A 44 -25.36 -4.99 23.41
C LEU A 44 -24.42 -5.28 22.23
N ILE A 45 -24.42 -6.51 21.72
CA ILE A 45 -23.62 -6.91 20.55
C ILE A 45 -24.13 -6.18 19.30
N ALA A 46 -25.45 -6.18 19.08
CA ALA A 46 -26.06 -5.52 17.93
C ALA A 46 -25.79 -4.00 17.94
N GLN A 47 -25.96 -3.34 19.09
CA GLN A 47 -25.66 -1.91 19.24
C GLN A 47 -24.21 -1.59 18.85
N HIS A 48 -23.24 -2.38 19.33
CA HIS A 48 -21.83 -2.12 19.06
C HIS A 48 -21.43 -2.44 17.61
N LEU A 49 -22.03 -3.45 17.00
CA LEU A 49 -21.84 -3.74 15.57
C LEU A 49 -22.38 -2.61 14.70
N ILE A 50 -23.57 -2.09 15.00
CA ILE A 50 -24.15 -0.95 14.29
C ILE A 50 -23.25 0.29 14.45
N GLU A 51 -22.78 0.59 15.66
CA GLU A 51 -21.84 1.68 15.92
C GLU A 51 -20.55 1.52 15.09
N SER A 52 -19.99 0.31 15.03
CA SER A 52 -18.76 0.03 14.28
C SER A 52 -18.97 0.16 12.77
N ILE A 53 -20.05 -0.39 12.22
CA ILE A 53 -20.39 -0.27 10.79
C ILE A 53 -20.61 1.20 10.41
N PHE A 54 -21.29 1.97 11.27
CA PHE A 54 -21.52 3.39 11.04
C PHE A 54 -20.21 4.19 11.02
N LEU A 55 -19.26 3.87 11.91
CA LEU A 55 -17.93 4.50 11.90
C LEU A 55 -17.15 4.16 10.62
N VAL A 56 -17.21 2.91 10.14
CA VAL A 56 -16.57 2.49 8.89
C VAL A 56 -17.20 3.21 7.69
N LEU A 57 -18.53 3.34 7.67
CA LEU A 57 -19.25 4.12 6.64
C LEU A 57 -18.76 5.58 6.61
N LEU A 58 -18.65 6.23 7.78
CA LEU A 58 -18.21 7.62 7.87
C LEU A 58 -16.75 7.78 7.42
N ALA A 59 -15.87 6.85 7.81
CA ALA A 59 -14.49 6.81 7.34
C ALA A 59 -14.40 6.61 5.82
N PHE A 60 -15.25 5.75 5.25
CA PHE A 60 -15.32 5.55 3.81
C PHE A 60 -15.76 6.82 3.06
N LEU A 61 -16.78 7.53 3.57
CA LEU A 61 -17.21 8.80 2.98
C LEU A 61 -16.09 9.86 3.04
N MET A 62 -15.38 9.96 4.16
CA MET A 62 -14.20 10.84 4.26
C MET A 62 -13.11 10.44 3.28
N SER A 63 -12.85 9.15 3.11
CA SER A 63 -11.90 8.64 2.13
C SER A 63 -12.29 9.02 0.70
N ALA A 64 -13.56 8.92 0.34
CA ALA A 64 -14.05 9.31 -0.98
C ALA A 64 -13.81 10.80 -1.28
N VAL A 65 -14.05 11.67 -0.29
CA VAL A 65 -13.74 13.11 -0.41
C VAL A 65 -12.24 13.34 -0.58
N LEU A 66 -11.41 12.66 0.21
CA LEU A 66 -9.95 12.77 0.09
C LEU A 66 -9.46 12.33 -1.29
N VAL A 67 -9.93 11.17 -1.79
CA VAL A 67 -9.59 10.68 -3.13
C VAL A 67 -10.03 11.68 -4.20
N TYR A 68 -11.25 12.22 -4.10
CA TYR A 68 -11.74 13.22 -5.04
C TYR A 68 -10.83 14.47 -5.10
N THR A 69 -10.35 14.93 -3.96
CA THR A 69 -9.44 16.10 -3.90
C THR A 69 -7.99 15.79 -4.29
N ALA A 70 -7.51 14.58 -4.03
CA ALA A 70 -6.12 14.20 -4.27
C ALA A 70 -5.86 13.70 -5.71
N LEU A 71 -6.86 13.10 -6.36
CA LEU A 71 -6.70 12.50 -7.69
C LEU A 71 -6.28 13.53 -8.76
N PRO A 72 -6.85 14.76 -8.83
CA PRO A 72 -6.41 15.76 -9.81
C PRO A 72 -4.93 16.13 -9.64
N LEU A 73 -4.49 16.32 -8.38
CA LEU A 73 -3.10 16.64 -8.06
C LEU A 73 -2.14 15.52 -8.52
N LEU A 74 -2.55 14.26 -8.34
CA LEU A 74 -1.77 13.11 -8.80
C LEU A 74 -1.77 12.99 -10.34
N ASN A 75 -2.90 13.28 -10.98
CA ASN A 75 -2.99 13.24 -12.44
C ASN A 75 -2.03 14.24 -13.10
N ASP A 76 -1.93 15.45 -12.54
CA ASP A 76 -1.00 16.49 -13.01
C ASP A 76 0.47 16.08 -12.80
N MET A 77 0.78 15.48 -11.64
CA MET A 77 2.15 15.05 -11.31
C MET A 77 2.64 13.89 -12.19
N TYR A 78 1.76 12.94 -12.52
CA TYR A 78 2.12 11.71 -13.25
C TYR A 78 1.77 11.73 -14.72
N SER A 79 1.20 12.83 -15.24
CA SER A 79 0.73 12.94 -16.63
C SER A 79 -0.18 11.76 -17.05
N ARG A 80 -0.96 11.24 -16.09
CA ARG A 80 -1.95 10.18 -16.30
C ARG A 80 -3.31 10.73 -15.95
N TYR A 81 -4.30 10.47 -16.79
CA TYR A 81 -5.67 10.91 -16.56
C TYR A 81 -6.49 9.73 -16.04
N ALA A 82 -6.52 9.57 -14.72
CA ALA A 82 -7.52 8.72 -14.08
C ALA A 82 -8.82 9.53 -13.93
N ASP A 83 -9.91 9.03 -14.51
CA ASP A 83 -11.24 9.61 -14.36
C ASP A 83 -11.94 9.06 -13.11
N PHE A 84 -13.14 9.57 -12.81
CA PHE A 84 -13.95 9.11 -11.68
C PHE A 84 -15.03 8.09 -12.07
N SER A 85 -15.12 7.73 -13.35
CA SER A 85 -16.19 6.88 -13.89
C SER A 85 -16.22 5.50 -13.22
N TRP A 86 -15.06 4.98 -12.82
CA TRP A 86 -14.93 3.70 -12.12
C TRP A 86 -15.56 3.68 -10.72
N LEU A 87 -15.68 4.83 -10.04
CA LEU A 87 -16.27 4.91 -8.69
C LEU A 87 -17.77 4.58 -8.66
N LEU A 88 -18.48 4.77 -9.78
CA LEU A 88 -19.92 4.51 -9.88
C LEU A 88 -20.23 3.17 -10.53
N THR A 89 -19.21 2.37 -10.84
CA THR A 89 -19.41 1.04 -11.42
C THR A 89 -20.02 0.10 -10.38
N ILE A 90 -20.95 -0.75 -10.82
CA ILE A 90 -21.68 -1.69 -9.93
C ILE A 90 -20.72 -2.60 -9.13
N GLU A 91 -19.62 -3.00 -9.75
CA GLU A 91 -18.58 -3.82 -9.12
C GLU A 91 -17.91 -3.08 -7.96
N PHE A 92 -17.58 -1.80 -8.13
CA PHE A 92 -16.93 -0.99 -7.10
C PHE A 92 -17.89 -0.66 -5.95
N VAL A 93 -19.14 -0.29 -6.26
CA VAL A 93 -20.16 -0.02 -5.25
C VAL A 93 -20.47 -1.29 -4.45
N GLY A 94 -20.63 -2.43 -5.13
CA GLY A 94 -20.84 -3.74 -4.50
C GLY A 94 -19.67 -4.13 -3.60
N ALA A 95 -18.43 -4.01 -4.09
CA ALA A 95 -17.23 -4.28 -3.32
C ALA A 95 -17.08 -3.34 -2.11
N SER A 96 -17.45 -2.06 -2.25
CA SER A 96 -17.39 -1.07 -1.18
C SER A 96 -18.39 -1.40 -0.06
N ILE A 97 -19.64 -1.73 -0.41
CA ILE A 97 -20.65 -2.14 0.57
C ILE A 97 -20.21 -3.43 1.28
N ALA A 98 -19.75 -4.43 0.52
CA ALA A 98 -19.24 -5.67 1.08
C ALA A 98 -18.04 -5.42 2.01
N GLY A 99 -17.13 -4.54 1.61
CA GLY A 99 -15.98 -4.12 2.40
C GLY A 99 -16.37 -3.44 3.71
N ILE A 100 -17.29 -2.47 3.67
CA ILE A 100 -17.78 -1.76 4.87
C ILE A 100 -18.40 -2.75 5.87
N LEU A 101 -19.23 -3.67 5.37
CA LEU A 101 -19.85 -4.69 6.21
C LEU A 101 -18.81 -5.65 6.78
N LEU A 102 -17.91 -6.17 5.96
CA LEU A 102 -16.86 -7.09 6.41
C LEU A 102 -15.94 -6.45 7.44
N ILE A 103 -15.42 -5.25 7.17
CA ILE A 103 -14.51 -4.53 8.06
C ILE A 103 -15.23 -4.16 9.36
N GLY A 104 -16.46 -3.64 9.27
CA GLY A 104 -17.26 -3.29 10.44
C GLY A 104 -17.58 -4.50 11.32
N MET A 105 -17.91 -5.64 10.71
CA MET A 105 -18.12 -6.90 11.42
C MET A 105 -16.84 -7.44 12.04
N LEU A 106 -15.75 -7.59 11.27
CA LEU A 106 -14.48 -8.12 11.77
C LEU A 106 -13.93 -7.29 12.93
N SER A 107 -14.00 -5.96 12.79
CA SER A 107 -13.48 -5.01 13.77
C SER A 107 -14.39 -4.87 15.01
N GLY A 108 -15.71 -5.02 14.84
CA GLY A 108 -16.69 -4.88 15.93
C GLY A 108 -17.00 -6.18 16.68
N LEU A 109 -16.90 -7.34 16.03
CA LEU A 109 -17.32 -8.63 16.60
C LEU A 109 -16.44 -9.06 17.78
N TYR A 110 -15.12 -8.87 17.67
CA TYR A 110 -14.19 -9.23 18.75
C TYR A 110 -14.42 -8.37 20.01
N PRO A 111 -14.41 -7.02 19.94
CA PRO A 111 -14.75 -6.19 21.09
C PRO A 111 -16.15 -6.45 21.63
N ALA A 112 -17.16 -6.65 20.76
CA ALA A 112 -18.52 -6.98 21.18
C ALA A 112 -18.56 -8.31 21.96
N ALA A 113 -17.82 -9.33 21.54
CA ALA A 113 -17.71 -10.59 22.26
C ALA A 113 -17.05 -10.41 23.64
N VAL A 114 -15.98 -9.61 23.72
CA VAL A 114 -15.29 -9.28 24.97
C VAL A 114 -16.22 -8.50 25.92
N LEU A 115 -16.82 -7.40 25.45
CA LEU A 115 -17.74 -6.53 26.21
C LEU A 115 -18.99 -7.29 26.70
N SER A 116 -19.54 -8.15 25.86
CA SER A 116 -20.73 -8.93 26.19
C SER A 116 -20.48 -10.06 27.20
N SER A 117 -19.22 -10.48 27.38
CA SER A 117 -18.83 -11.53 28.33
C SER A 117 -18.69 -11.06 29.78
N PHE A 118 -18.74 -9.74 30.04
CA PHE A 118 -18.56 -9.20 31.40
C PHE A 118 -19.72 -9.58 32.33
N LYS A 119 -19.35 -10.15 33.50
CA LYS A 119 -20.28 -10.49 34.58
C LYS A 119 -20.51 -9.25 35.47
N PRO A 120 -21.76 -8.84 35.75
CA PRO A 120 -22.04 -7.64 36.55
C PRO A 120 -21.43 -7.69 37.96
N THR A 121 -21.38 -8.88 38.56
CA THR A 121 -20.91 -9.11 39.94
C THR A 121 -19.42 -8.86 40.15
N THR A 122 -18.59 -9.01 39.11
CA THR A 122 -17.15 -8.70 39.17
C THR A 122 -16.85 -7.24 38.83
N VAL A 123 -17.63 -6.64 37.93
CA VAL A 123 -17.50 -5.23 37.54
C VAL A 123 -17.83 -4.28 38.70
N LEU A 124 -18.86 -4.59 39.49
CA LEU A 124 -19.31 -3.76 40.62
C LEU A 124 -18.43 -3.90 41.87
N LYS A 125 -17.73 -5.04 42.02
CA LYS A 125 -16.79 -5.28 43.15
C LYS A 125 -15.40 -4.68 42.93
N GLY A 126 -15.14 -4.01 41.81
CA GLY A 126 -13.81 -3.44 41.50
C GLY A 126 -12.72 -4.47 41.18
N ALA A 127 -13.01 -5.78 41.31
CA ALA A 127 -12.13 -6.87 40.91
C ALA A 127 -12.15 -7.05 39.38
N PHE A 128 -11.62 -6.06 38.67
CA PHE A 128 -11.31 -6.14 37.24
C PHE A 128 -10.08 -7.04 37.03
N SER A 129 -10.20 -8.35 37.30
CA SER A 129 -9.24 -9.31 36.74
C SER A 129 -9.67 -9.56 35.30
N GLY A 130 -9.09 -8.82 34.35
CA GLY A 130 -9.26 -9.09 32.93
C GLY A 130 -9.02 -10.57 32.66
N SER A 131 -9.89 -11.21 31.87
CA SER A 131 -9.69 -12.60 31.46
C SER A 131 -8.30 -12.75 30.85
N SER A 132 -7.45 -13.60 31.44
CA SER A 132 -6.06 -13.84 31.00
C SER A 132 -5.98 -14.12 29.49
N LYS A 133 -6.97 -14.85 28.94
CA LYS A 133 -7.08 -15.13 27.49
C LYS A 133 -7.33 -13.88 26.63
N GLY A 134 -8.09 -12.90 27.11
CA GLY A 134 -8.35 -11.65 26.39
C GLY A 134 -7.12 -10.74 26.35
N SER A 135 -6.31 -10.76 27.42
CA SER A 135 -5.04 -10.04 27.46
C SER A 135 -4.03 -10.62 26.47
N PHE A 136 -3.87 -11.95 26.41
CA PHE A 136 -2.93 -12.60 25.49
C PHE A 136 -3.24 -12.28 24.02
N LEU A 137 -4.50 -12.40 23.61
CA LEU A 137 -4.91 -12.16 22.22
C LEU A 137 -4.68 -10.69 21.81
N ARG A 138 -4.91 -9.74 22.72
CA ARG A 138 -4.57 -8.32 22.50
C ARG A 138 -3.07 -8.13 22.29
N HIS A 139 -2.23 -8.72 23.15
CA HIS A 139 -0.78 -8.62 23.00
C HIS A 139 -0.32 -9.20 21.66
N SER A 140 -0.84 -10.35 21.24
CA SER A 140 -0.53 -10.93 19.92
C SER A 140 -0.95 -10.03 18.76
N LEU A 141 -2.16 -9.45 18.80
CA LEU A 141 -2.62 -8.50 17.78
C LEU A 141 -1.74 -7.25 17.70
N VAL A 142 -1.31 -6.71 18.85
CA VAL A 142 -0.43 -5.54 18.91
C VAL A 142 0.95 -5.86 18.35
N VAL A 143 1.53 -7.00 18.70
CA VAL A 143 2.83 -7.43 18.19
C VAL A 143 2.78 -7.63 16.67
N LEU A 144 1.73 -8.29 16.15
CA LEU A 144 1.54 -8.43 14.70
C LEU A 144 1.38 -7.08 13.99
N GLN A 145 0.62 -6.15 14.58
CA GLN A 145 0.46 -4.79 14.04
C GLN A 145 1.81 -4.08 13.92
N PHE A 146 2.63 -4.10 14.99
CA PHE A 146 3.95 -3.47 14.95
C PHE A 146 4.89 -4.16 13.96
N MET A 147 4.86 -5.49 13.86
CA MET A 147 5.65 -6.21 12.84
C MET A 147 5.29 -5.74 11.42
N ILE A 148 3.99 -5.64 11.10
CA ILE A 148 3.53 -5.18 9.78
C ILE A 148 3.96 -3.72 9.52
N SER A 149 3.79 -2.83 10.52
CA SER A 149 4.24 -1.44 10.40
C SER A 149 5.74 -1.32 10.13
N ILE A 150 6.57 -2.04 10.89
CA ILE A 150 8.04 -1.99 10.76
C ILE A 150 8.46 -2.54 9.39
N ALA A 151 7.85 -3.64 8.93
CA ALA A 151 8.13 -4.21 7.62
C ALA A 151 7.79 -3.24 6.48
N LEU A 152 6.63 -2.56 6.56
CA LEU A 152 6.24 -1.53 5.58
C LEU A 152 7.21 -0.34 5.60
N LEU A 153 7.56 0.17 6.78
CA LEU A 153 8.50 1.28 6.93
C LEU A 153 9.88 0.94 6.34
N ALA A 154 10.42 -0.23 6.68
CA ALA A 154 11.69 -0.70 6.14
C ALA A 154 11.63 -0.84 4.62
N GLY A 155 10.55 -1.42 4.07
CA GLY A 155 10.34 -1.54 2.64
C GLY A 155 10.31 -0.19 1.92
N THR A 156 9.59 0.79 2.47
CA THR A 156 9.57 2.16 1.92
C THR A 156 10.95 2.80 1.95
N ILE A 157 11.71 2.65 3.04
CA ILE A 157 13.08 3.19 3.14
C ILE A 157 13.99 2.56 2.08
N VAL A 158 13.93 1.23 1.90
CA VAL A 158 14.73 0.53 0.88
C VAL A 158 14.38 1.03 -0.51
N VAL A 159 13.09 1.13 -0.86
CA VAL A 159 12.67 1.64 -2.18
C VAL A 159 13.13 3.08 -2.38
N PHE A 160 13.04 3.93 -1.35
CA PHE A 160 13.50 5.30 -1.41
C PHE A 160 15.01 5.40 -1.62
N GLN A 161 15.80 4.58 -0.92
CA GLN A 161 17.24 4.50 -1.11
C GLN A 161 17.61 4.01 -2.52
N GLN A 162 16.88 3.01 -3.04
CA GLN A 162 17.10 2.51 -4.40
C GLN A 162 16.76 3.55 -5.46
N MET A 163 15.66 4.30 -5.29
CA MET A 163 15.34 5.41 -6.18
C MET A 163 16.42 6.49 -6.14
N ASN A 164 16.88 6.86 -4.94
CA ASN A 164 17.93 7.86 -4.78
C ASN A 164 19.26 7.41 -5.40
N PHE A 165 19.58 6.12 -5.29
CA PHE A 165 20.74 5.52 -5.97
C PHE A 165 20.58 5.62 -7.49
N ILE A 166 19.43 5.24 -8.06
CA ILE A 166 19.20 5.30 -9.50
C ILE A 166 19.31 6.73 -10.06
N PHE A 167 18.83 7.74 -9.31
CA PHE A 167 18.87 9.13 -9.76
C PHE A 167 20.25 9.79 -9.64
N ASN A 168 21.09 9.36 -8.70
CA ASN A 168 22.41 9.96 -8.46
C ASN A 168 23.58 9.06 -8.85
N ALA A 169 23.32 7.83 -9.29
CA ALA A 169 24.35 6.94 -9.78
C ALA A 169 24.96 7.55 -11.04
N ASP A 170 26.26 7.82 -10.98
CA ASP A 170 27.04 8.20 -12.14
C ASP A 170 27.00 7.03 -13.14
N LEU A 171 26.36 7.28 -14.28
CA LEU A 171 26.24 6.30 -15.35
C LEU A 171 27.53 6.11 -16.13
N GLY A 172 28.56 6.94 -15.88
CA GLY A 172 29.82 6.91 -16.60
C GLY A 172 29.72 7.40 -18.05
N TYR A 173 28.58 7.97 -18.45
CA TYR A 173 28.39 8.58 -19.76
C TYR A 173 27.42 9.77 -19.69
N ASP A 174 27.65 10.77 -20.53
CA ASP A 174 26.83 11.98 -20.62
C ASP A 174 25.56 11.70 -21.46
N ARG A 175 24.38 11.90 -20.86
CA ARG A 175 23.09 11.65 -21.51
C ARG A 175 22.68 12.77 -22.47
N ASP A 176 23.26 13.95 -22.35
CA ASP A 176 22.77 15.15 -23.04
C ASP A 176 23.24 15.26 -24.50
N GLN A 177 24.12 14.37 -24.96
CA GLN A 177 24.72 14.42 -26.31
C GLN A 177 24.67 13.09 -27.08
N ILE A 178 23.81 12.15 -26.68
CA ILE A 178 23.69 10.85 -27.36
C ILE A 178 22.43 10.83 -28.22
N VAL A 179 22.62 10.74 -29.54
CA VAL A 179 21.54 10.53 -30.51
C VAL A 179 21.50 9.05 -30.88
N THR A 180 20.41 8.38 -30.53
CA THR A 180 20.19 6.97 -30.89
C THR A 180 19.46 6.87 -32.22
N LEU A 181 20.09 6.25 -33.21
CA LEU A 181 19.49 5.98 -34.52
C LEU A 181 19.19 4.48 -34.63
N ASN A 182 17.96 4.13 -35.01
CA ASN A 182 17.62 2.75 -35.34
C ASN A 182 18.07 2.46 -36.77
N ALA A 183 19.21 1.80 -36.92
CA ALA A 183 19.81 1.49 -38.22
C ALA A 183 19.20 0.26 -38.91
N GLY A 184 18.20 -0.39 -38.31
CA GLY A 184 17.63 -1.64 -38.84
C GLY A 184 18.60 -2.82 -38.72
N GLN A 185 18.24 -3.97 -39.31
CA GLN A 185 19.15 -5.12 -39.39
C GLN A 185 19.96 -5.07 -40.67
N PHE A 186 21.28 -4.86 -40.54
CA PHE A 186 22.20 -4.99 -41.65
C PHE A 186 22.33 -6.45 -42.07
N GLN A 187 21.87 -6.80 -43.28
CA GLN A 187 21.98 -8.17 -43.81
C GLN A 187 23.43 -8.59 -44.12
N ASN A 188 24.33 -7.63 -44.34
CA ASN A 188 25.75 -7.86 -44.61
C ASN A 188 26.61 -7.08 -43.59
N PRO A 189 27.50 -7.73 -42.83
CA PRO A 189 28.34 -7.08 -41.82
C PRO A 189 29.20 -5.93 -42.36
N ASP A 190 29.65 -5.98 -43.61
CA ASP A 190 30.49 -4.92 -44.23
C ASP A 190 29.74 -3.58 -44.42
N ASN A 191 28.42 -3.65 -44.62
CA ASN A 191 27.58 -2.46 -44.76
C ASN A 191 27.42 -1.72 -43.43
N ALA A 192 27.43 -2.45 -42.32
CA ALA A 192 27.39 -1.85 -41.00
C ALA A 192 28.67 -1.05 -40.75
N VAL A 193 29.84 -1.62 -41.04
CA VAL A 193 31.15 -0.94 -40.89
C VAL A 193 31.23 0.32 -41.74
N THR A 194 30.75 0.26 -42.99
CA THR A 194 30.74 1.42 -43.89
C THR A 194 29.82 2.54 -43.37
N PHE A 195 28.65 2.18 -42.86
CA PHE A 195 27.70 3.13 -42.26
C PHE A 195 28.30 3.85 -41.06
N TYR A 196 28.99 3.13 -40.15
CA TYR A 196 29.67 3.75 -39.00
C TYR A 196 30.80 4.68 -39.42
N ASN A 197 31.59 4.30 -40.44
CA ASN A 197 32.69 5.12 -40.95
C ASN A 197 32.21 6.42 -41.60
N GLU A 198 31.06 6.41 -42.28
CA GLU A 198 30.47 7.63 -42.84
C GLU A 198 29.87 8.53 -41.74
N LEU A 199 29.24 7.95 -40.70
CA LEU A 199 28.76 8.72 -39.55
C LEU A 199 29.88 9.39 -38.77
N ALA A 200 31.04 8.73 -38.64
CA ALA A 200 32.21 9.30 -37.97
C ALA A 200 32.82 10.51 -38.72
N LYS A 201 32.52 10.67 -40.02
CA LYS A 201 32.99 11.82 -40.83
C LYS A 201 32.09 13.05 -40.70
N VAL A 202 30.91 12.92 -40.09
CA VAL A 202 29.98 14.05 -39.93
C VAL A 202 30.54 15.04 -38.90
N PRO A 203 30.70 16.32 -39.25
CA PRO A 203 31.22 17.33 -38.31
C PRO A 203 30.25 17.51 -37.13
N GLY A 204 30.75 17.30 -35.92
CA GLY A 204 29.98 17.32 -34.67
C GLY A 204 29.82 15.96 -34.00
N VAL A 205 30.14 14.86 -34.69
CA VAL A 205 30.13 13.51 -34.11
C VAL A 205 31.50 13.20 -33.50
N LYS A 206 31.56 13.01 -32.18
CA LYS A 206 32.81 12.75 -31.45
C LYS A 206 33.18 11.26 -31.40
N SER A 207 32.18 10.39 -31.29
CA SER A 207 32.33 8.93 -31.29
C SER A 207 31.05 8.26 -31.80
N VAL A 208 31.19 7.07 -32.38
CA VAL A 208 30.08 6.27 -32.90
C VAL A 208 30.19 4.87 -32.31
N GLY A 209 29.11 4.38 -31.72
CA GLY A 209 29.04 3.04 -31.12
C GLY A 209 27.81 2.28 -31.61
N ALA A 210 27.94 0.96 -31.72
CA ALA A 210 26.82 0.07 -32.00
C ALA A 210 26.27 -0.49 -30.70
N SER A 211 24.95 -0.56 -30.58
CA SER A 211 24.29 -1.30 -29.52
C SER A 211 23.13 -2.09 -30.10
N VAL A 212 22.97 -3.32 -29.65
CA VAL A 212 21.83 -4.18 -30.02
C VAL A 212 20.53 -3.62 -29.46
N GLN A 213 20.62 -2.72 -28.47
CA GLN A 213 19.48 -2.16 -27.78
C GLN A 213 19.73 -0.71 -27.37
N GLN A 214 18.69 0.13 -27.43
CA GLN A 214 18.81 1.51 -26.98
C GLN A 214 19.18 1.53 -25.50
N ILE A 215 20.27 2.22 -25.17
CA ILE A 215 20.79 2.32 -23.80
C ILE A 215 19.69 2.96 -22.93
N GLY A 216 19.32 2.28 -21.85
CA GLY A 216 18.24 2.70 -20.94
C GLY A 216 16.82 2.29 -21.35
N SER A 217 16.62 1.62 -22.49
CA SER A 217 15.27 1.18 -22.92
C SER A 217 14.78 -0.11 -22.28
N GLN A 218 15.67 -0.97 -21.77
CA GLN A 218 15.31 -2.23 -21.11
C GLN A 218 16.15 -2.50 -19.85
N TYR A 219 15.50 -3.06 -18.84
CA TYR A 219 16.11 -3.58 -17.62
C TYR A 219 16.71 -4.96 -17.91
N GLY A 220 17.90 -5.02 -18.53
CA GLY A 220 18.56 -6.30 -18.87
C GLY A 220 20.07 -6.16 -19.11
N ARG A 221 20.79 -7.29 -19.07
CA ARG A 221 22.19 -7.39 -19.50
C ARG A 221 22.26 -7.28 -21.03
N SER A 222 22.14 -6.07 -21.56
CA SER A 222 22.49 -5.81 -22.96
C SER A 222 24.00 -5.67 -23.05
N GLY A 223 24.64 -6.45 -23.92
CA GLY A 223 26.08 -6.35 -24.17
C GLY A 223 26.37 -5.00 -24.84
N VAL A 224 27.14 -4.16 -24.16
CA VAL A 224 27.70 -2.94 -24.75
C VAL A 224 29.17 -3.23 -25.05
N THR A 225 29.55 -3.14 -26.32
CA THR A 225 30.95 -3.19 -26.74
C THR A 225 31.48 -1.76 -26.85
N PRO A 226 32.29 -1.27 -25.89
CA PRO A 226 32.87 0.06 -25.98
C PRO A 226 33.93 0.15 -27.09
N GLU A 227 34.23 1.39 -27.47
CA GLU A 227 35.17 1.73 -28.54
C GLU A 227 36.57 1.12 -28.28
N GLY A 228 37.16 0.50 -29.30
CA GLY A 228 38.53 -0.07 -29.25
C GLY A 228 38.63 -1.54 -28.84
N VAL A 229 37.53 -2.25 -28.61
CA VAL A 229 37.53 -3.69 -28.30
C VAL A 229 37.07 -4.49 -29.52
N SER A 230 37.94 -5.35 -30.06
CA SER A 230 37.57 -6.31 -31.10
C SER A 230 36.52 -7.28 -30.55
N SER A 231 35.39 -7.39 -31.24
CA SER A 231 34.35 -8.37 -30.96
C SER A 231 34.85 -9.77 -31.35
N GLU A 232 35.35 -10.52 -30.36
CA GLU A 232 35.41 -11.99 -30.42
C GLU A 232 34.15 -12.61 -29.82
#